data_AF-A0A9P6USL8-F1
#
_entry.id   AF-A0A9P6USL8-F1
#
_cell.length_a   1.000
_cell.length_b   1.000
_cell.length_c   1.000
_cell.angle_alpha   90.00
_cell.angle_beta   90.00
_cell.angle_gamma   90.00
#
_symmetry.space_group_name_H-M   'P 1'
#
loop_
_entity.id
_entity.type
_entity.pdbx_description
1 polymer ?
#
loop_
_entity_poly.entity_id
_entity_poly.type
_entity_poly.pdbx_seq_one_letter_code
_entity_poly.pdbx_strand_id
1 'polypeptide(L)'
;MDLLNKHLVLGLTGGIACYKSAQLTRLLTQAGATVQVVMTDAATQFITPVTMQALSGRPVYTSQWDARMSNNMAHIDLSRAADALIIAPTSADFIAKLVHGLADDLLSTLAIGRTCPLLVAPAMNQQMWQNPATQRNLAQLHADKILVLGPDAGSQACGETGAGRMLEPSAILDAIIAFFQPKLLAGKRVLITAGPTYEPIDPVRGLTNRSSGKMGFALARAAAHSGAQVRLIAGPTPLATPAGVIRDDVQTAQQMCDAVMAEIAETDIFIAVAAVSDWRVDQVSMEKLKKNGESVTPRFTFVENPDILQRVAHLPKPPFCVGFAAESEALEKHGQEKRIRKNVPLLVGNLGPKAFGRDDNEINMKIDLKILDPRLRDQLPHYASPGSAGLDLRACLDAPLTLEPGATALVPTGLAIHLNDPGYAALILPRSGLGHKHGIVLGNLVGLIDSDYQGQLMISTWNRGQTRFTLAPFERLAQLVVVPVLQAEFNVVDEFAQSVRGAGGFGST
;
A
#
# COMPACT_ATOMS: atom_id res chain seq x y z
N MET A 1 3.51 6.67 -0.88
CA MET A 1 2.69 7.46 -1.83
C MET A 1 2.16 6.48 -2.86
N ASP A 2 0.84 6.27 -2.87
CA ASP A 2 0.21 5.11 -3.51
C ASP A 2 0.21 5.16 -5.05
N LEU A 3 0.46 6.33 -5.64
CA LEU A 3 0.53 6.56 -7.08
C LEU A 3 1.89 7.09 -7.52
N LEU A 4 2.95 6.82 -6.75
CA LEU A 4 4.30 7.22 -7.11
C LEU A 4 4.68 6.68 -8.51
N ASN A 5 5.30 7.54 -9.32
CA ASN A 5 5.69 7.26 -10.71
C ASN A 5 4.53 7.00 -11.68
N LYS A 6 3.29 7.34 -11.31
CA LYS A 6 2.15 7.28 -12.23
C LYS A 6 1.96 8.58 -12.99
N HIS A 7 1.79 8.49 -14.30
CA HIS A 7 1.37 9.59 -15.17
C HIS A 7 -0.09 9.41 -15.57
N LEU A 8 -0.92 10.37 -15.19
CA LEU A 8 -2.37 10.31 -15.41
C LEU A 8 -2.80 11.46 -16.30
N VAL A 9 -3.61 11.17 -17.32
CA VAL A 9 -4.34 12.21 -18.04
C VAL A 9 -5.70 12.38 -17.37
N LEU A 10 -6.01 13.60 -16.94
CA LEU A 10 -7.30 13.96 -16.35
C LEU A 10 -8.11 14.80 -17.35
N GLY A 11 -9.09 14.16 -17.97
CA GLY A 11 -10.07 14.76 -18.86
C GLY A 11 -11.25 15.38 -18.10
N LEU A 12 -11.65 16.61 -18.44
CA LEU A 12 -12.86 17.25 -17.90
C LEU A 12 -13.87 17.50 -19.02
N THR A 13 -15.11 17.10 -18.77
CA THR A 13 -16.26 17.33 -19.66
C THR A 13 -17.24 18.31 -19.03
N GLY A 14 -18.17 18.86 -19.82
CA GLY A 14 -19.11 19.89 -19.34
C GLY A 14 -20.10 19.38 -18.28
N GLY A 15 -20.00 19.93 -17.07
CA GLY A 15 -20.99 19.73 -16.00
C GLY A 15 -20.61 20.43 -14.70
N ILE A 16 -21.61 20.69 -13.85
CA ILE A 16 -21.40 21.39 -12.56
C ILE A 16 -20.35 20.70 -11.68
N ALA A 17 -20.17 19.39 -11.80
CA ALA A 17 -19.19 18.63 -11.02
C ALA A 17 -17.72 18.94 -11.34
N CYS A 18 -17.40 19.78 -12.34
CA CYS A 18 -16.02 20.20 -12.64
C CYS A 18 -15.29 20.81 -11.42
N TYR A 19 -15.99 21.44 -10.47
CA TYR A 19 -15.34 21.94 -9.25
C TYR A 19 -14.74 20.82 -8.40
N LYS A 20 -15.32 19.60 -8.42
CA LYS A 20 -14.79 18.43 -7.71
C LYS A 20 -13.47 17.97 -8.31
N SER A 21 -13.28 18.16 -9.62
CA SER A 21 -12.05 17.79 -10.33
C SER A 21 -10.84 18.58 -9.85
N ALA A 22 -11.02 19.82 -9.39
CA ALA A 22 -9.93 20.59 -8.77
C ALA A 22 -9.39 19.89 -7.52
N GLN A 23 -10.28 19.44 -6.63
CA GLN A 23 -9.88 18.69 -5.45
C GLN A 23 -9.29 17.32 -5.83
N LEU A 24 -9.85 16.65 -6.84
CA LEU A 24 -9.29 15.39 -7.34
C LEU A 24 -7.85 15.57 -7.86
N THR A 25 -7.55 16.62 -8.64
CA THR A 25 -6.19 16.92 -9.10
C THR A 25 -5.22 17.04 -7.93
N ARG A 26 -5.60 17.78 -6.88
CA ARG A 26 -4.76 17.94 -5.68
C ARG A 26 -4.53 16.61 -4.95
N LEU A 27 -5.56 15.77 -4.85
CA LEU A 27 -5.45 14.47 -4.21
C LEU A 27 -4.54 13.52 -5.00
N LEU A 28 -4.66 13.51 -6.33
CA LEU A 28 -3.81 12.69 -7.21
C LEU A 28 -2.34 13.10 -7.11
N THR A 29 -2.04 14.41 -7.10
CA THR A 29 -0.66 14.90 -6.96
C THR A 29 -0.10 14.62 -5.56
N GLN A 30 -0.90 14.78 -4.51
CA GLN A 30 -0.51 14.39 -3.13
C GLN A 30 -0.26 12.88 -2.98
N ALA A 31 -0.96 12.05 -3.75
CA ALA A 31 -0.74 10.61 -3.79
C ALA A 31 0.52 10.20 -4.60
N GLY A 32 1.22 11.16 -5.22
CA GLY A 32 2.48 10.95 -5.93
C GLY A 32 2.37 10.86 -7.45
N ALA A 33 1.18 11.03 -8.02
CA ALA A 33 0.99 11.00 -9.47
C ALA A 33 1.37 12.33 -10.12
N THR A 34 1.78 12.28 -11.39
CA THR A 34 1.82 13.45 -12.28
C THR A 34 0.51 13.52 -13.06
N VAL A 35 -0.11 14.70 -13.14
CA VAL A 35 -1.46 14.85 -13.71
C VAL A 35 -1.45 15.81 -14.89
N GLN A 36 -1.64 15.29 -16.11
CA GLN A 36 -1.81 16.07 -17.32
C GLN A 36 -3.28 16.38 -17.56
N VAL A 37 -3.69 17.64 -17.50
CA VAL A 37 -5.10 18.02 -17.63
C VAL A 37 -5.46 18.32 -19.09
N VAL A 38 -6.62 17.80 -19.50
CA VAL A 38 -7.26 18.10 -20.80
C VAL A 38 -8.71 18.48 -20.55
N MET A 39 -9.18 19.57 -21.14
CA MET A 39 -10.53 20.08 -20.91
C MET A 39 -11.26 20.25 -22.24
N THR A 40 -12.52 19.81 -22.29
CA THR A 40 -13.44 20.18 -23.37
C THR A 40 -13.82 21.66 -23.27
N ASP A 41 -14.26 22.28 -24.37
CA ASP A 41 -14.77 23.66 -24.36
C ASP A 41 -15.89 23.83 -23.33
N ALA A 42 -16.80 22.86 -23.23
CA ALA A 42 -17.89 22.88 -22.24
C ALA A 42 -17.37 22.87 -20.79
N ALA A 43 -16.30 22.13 -20.48
CA ALA A 43 -15.71 22.14 -19.14
C ALA A 43 -15.11 23.50 -18.78
N THR A 44 -14.57 24.23 -19.75
CA THR A 44 -13.98 25.56 -19.51
C THR A 44 -15.01 26.60 -19.05
N GLN A 45 -16.30 26.35 -19.28
CA GLN A 45 -17.40 27.19 -18.80
C GLN A 45 -17.71 26.99 -17.32
N PHE A 46 -17.32 25.86 -16.72
CA PHE A 46 -17.57 25.54 -15.31
C PHE A 46 -16.36 25.79 -14.41
N ILE A 47 -15.15 25.55 -14.94
CA ILE A 47 -13.89 25.81 -14.25
C ILE A 47 -12.86 26.28 -15.26
N THR A 48 -12.00 27.23 -14.88
CA THR A 48 -11.03 27.78 -15.82
C THR A 48 -9.78 26.90 -15.94
N PRO A 49 -9.12 26.86 -17.12
CA PRO A 49 -7.82 26.21 -17.27
C PRO A 49 -6.75 26.72 -16.30
N VAL A 50 -6.84 27.98 -15.86
CA VAL A 50 -5.88 28.58 -14.92
C VAL A 50 -5.87 27.85 -13.58
N THR A 51 -7.04 27.55 -13.01
CA THR A 51 -7.14 26.80 -11.75
C THR A 51 -6.54 25.40 -11.89
N MET A 52 -6.86 24.72 -12.99
CA MET A 52 -6.38 23.36 -13.22
C MET A 52 -4.87 23.31 -13.49
N GLN A 53 -4.31 24.31 -14.18
CA GLN A 53 -2.87 24.46 -14.40
C GLN A 53 -2.13 24.67 -13.08
N ALA A 54 -2.65 25.53 -12.20
CA ALA A 54 -2.04 25.78 -10.90
C ALA A 54 -2.01 24.54 -10.00
N LEU A 55 -3.08 23.73 -10.02
CA LEU A 55 -3.19 22.52 -9.18
C LEU A 55 -2.40 21.32 -9.72
N SER A 56 -2.30 21.19 -11.05
CA SER A 56 -1.55 20.12 -11.70
C SER A 56 -0.06 20.42 -11.83
N GLY A 57 0.33 21.70 -11.82
CA GLY A 57 1.69 22.14 -12.12
C GLY A 57 2.09 21.94 -13.58
N ARG A 58 1.13 21.72 -14.49
CA ARG A 58 1.36 21.38 -15.90
C ARG A 58 0.46 22.21 -16.83
N PRO A 59 0.86 22.45 -18.09
CA PRO A 59 0.00 23.09 -19.07
C PRO A 59 -1.33 22.34 -19.22
N VAL A 60 -2.44 23.08 -19.30
CA VAL A 60 -3.75 22.52 -19.61
C VAL A 60 -4.00 22.62 -21.10
N TYR A 61 -4.41 21.52 -21.75
CA TYR A 61 -4.75 21.50 -23.17
C TYR A 61 -6.27 21.51 -23.37
N THR A 62 -6.74 22.35 -24.30
CA THR A 62 -8.17 22.48 -24.64
C THR A 62 -8.45 22.23 -26.12
N SER A 63 -7.42 22.26 -26.97
CA SER A 63 -7.58 22.20 -28.43
C SER A 63 -6.56 21.25 -29.06
N GLN A 64 -6.99 20.54 -30.09
CA GLN A 64 -6.11 19.69 -30.90
C GLN A 64 -5.11 20.50 -31.75
N TRP A 65 -5.35 21.81 -31.89
CA TRP A 65 -4.53 22.74 -32.66
C TRP A 65 -3.55 23.53 -31.79
N ASP A 66 -3.25 23.02 -30.59
CA ASP A 66 -2.38 23.69 -29.64
C ASP A 66 -0.90 23.63 -30.07
N ALA A 67 -0.39 24.76 -30.54
CA ALA A 67 0.99 24.89 -31.05
C ALA A 67 2.08 24.72 -29.98
N ARG A 68 1.73 24.63 -28.69
CA ARG A 68 2.71 24.31 -27.62
C ARG A 68 3.28 22.90 -27.78
N MET A 69 2.61 22.02 -28.54
CA MET A 69 3.16 20.74 -28.98
C MET A 69 3.79 20.88 -30.35
N SER A 70 5.11 20.74 -30.40
CA SER A 70 5.92 21.02 -31.59
C SER A 70 5.56 20.19 -32.83
N ASN A 71 4.96 19.01 -32.63
CA ASN A 71 4.51 18.13 -33.71
C ASN A 71 2.99 18.19 -33.97
N ASN A 72 2.24 19.04 -33.26
CA ASN A 72 0.77 19.13 -33.29
C ASN A 72 0.03 17.81 -33.04
N MET A 73 0.67 16.80 -32.43
CA MET A 73 0.09 15.48 -32.16
C MET A 73 -0.31 15.33 -30.70
N ALA A 74 -0.97 16.35 -30.12
CA ALA A 74 -1.42 16.33 -28.74
C ALA A 74 -2.36 15.17 -28.42
N HIS A 75 -3.21 14.80 -29.36
CA HIS A 75 -4.13 13.68 -29.23
C HIS A 75 -3.46 12.30 -29.16
N ILE A 76 -2.17 12.21 -29.50
CA ILE A 76 -1.39 10.98 -29.45
C ILE A 76 -0.45 11.01 -28.25
N ASP A 77 0.38 12.05 -28.15
CA ASP A 77 1.52 12.03 -27.23
C ASP A 77 1.09 12.17 -25.76
N LEU A 78 -0.01 12.88 -25.48
CA LEU A 78 -0.51 13.00 -24.11
C LEU A 78 -0.98 11.64 -23.56
N SER A 79 -1.52 10.76 -24.41
CA SER A 79 -2.00 9.43 -23.99
C SER A 79 -0.90 8.38 -23.97
N ARG A 80 0.11 8.46 -24.87
CA ARG A 80 1.22 7.49 -24.95
C ARG A 80 2.04 7.40 -23.68
N ALA A 81 2.26 8.52 -23.00
CA ALA A 81 3.04 8.57 -21.76
C ALA A 81 2.20 8.23 -20.52
N ALA A 82 0.89 8.03 -20.66
CA ALA A 82 -0.03 7.90 -19.53
C ALA A 82 -0.23 6.44 -19.10
N ASP A 83 -0.15 6.21 -17.79
CA ASP A 83 -0.57 4.95 -17.17
C ASP A 83 -2.09 4.75 -17.24
N ALA A 84 -2.87 5.85 -17.26
CA ALA A 84 -4.32 5.82 -17.48
C ALA A 84 -4.87 7.19 -17.92
N LEU A 85 -5.99 7.14 -18.66
CA LEU A 85 -6.86 8.27 -18.93
C LEU A 85 -8.06 8.22 -17.98
N ILE A 86 -8.29 9.29 -17.23
CA ILE A 86 -9.42 9.43 -16.30
C ILE A 86 -10.27 10.60 -16.76
N ILE A 87 -11.57 10.39 -16.95
CA ILE A 87 -12.50 11.46 -17.33
C ILE A 87 -13.42 11.75 -16.14
N ALA A 88 -13.29 12.95 -15.57
CA ALA A 88 -13.92 13.29 -14.31
C ALA A 88 -14.16 14.81 -14.23
N PRO A 89 -15.41 15.29 -14.33
CA PRO A 89 -16.64 14.52 -14.59
C PRO A 89 -16.71 14.00 -16.04
N THR A 90 -17.46 12.93 -16.25
CA THR A 90 -17.92 12.47 -17.58
C THR A 90 -19.42 12.76 -17.74
N SER A 91 -19.77 13.67 -18.65
CA SER A 91 -21.15 14.02 -18.98
C SER A 91 -21.83 12.92 -19.80
N ALA A 92 -23.16 12.93 -19.88
CA ALA A 92 -23.91 12.01 -20.73
C ALA A 92 -23.53 12.14 -22.22
N ASP A 93 -23.30 13.38 -22.68
CA ASP A 93 -22.81 13.69 -24.02
C ASP A 93 -21.47 12.98 -24.29
N PHE A 94 -20.51 13.12 -23.37
CA PHE A 94 -19.20 12.52 -23.56
C PHE A 94 -19.24 10.98 -23.46
N ILE A 95 -20.12 10.40 -22.62
CA ILE A 95 -20.39 8.96 -22.63
C ILE A 95 -20.88 8.50 -24.01
N ALA A 96 -21.78 9.26 -24.64
CA ALA A 96 -22.23 8.95 -26.01
C ALA A 96 -21.08 9.05 -27.02
N LYS A 97 -20.22 10.08 -26.93
CA LYS A 97 -19.03 10.19 -27.77
C LYS A 97 -18.10 8.98 -27.66
N LEU A 98 -17.83 8.53 -26.43
CA LEU A 98 -16.98 7.36 -26.17
C LEU A 98 -17.54 6.09 -26.82
N VAL A 99 -18.84 5.82 -26.65
CA VAL A 99 -19.49 4.61 -27.14
C VAL A 99 -19.63 4.61 -28.67
N HIS A 100 -19.89 5.77 -29.27
CA HIS A 100 -20.06 5.88 -30.72
C HIS A 100 -18.75 6.16 -31.47
N GLY A 101 -17.62 6.31 -30.77
CA GLY A 101 -16.33 6.58 -31.39
C GLY A 101 -16.24 7.96 -32.03
N LEU A 102 -16.95 8.96 -31.49
CA LEU A 102 -16.82 10.34 -31.95
C LEU A 102 -15.47 10.91 -31.51
N ALA A 103 -14.85 11.71 -32.39
CA ALA A 103 -13.52 12.30 -32.20
C ALA A 103 -13.49 13.73 -32.76
N ASP A 104 -14.37 14.57 -32.22
CA ASP A 104 -14.65 15.93 -32.69
C ASP A 104 -14.00 17.03 -31.82
N ASP A 105 -13.41 16.64 -30.69
CA ASP A 105 -12.60 17.50 -29.82
C ASP A 105 -11.31 16.78 -29.36
N LEU A 106 -10.40 17.52 -28.71
CA LEU A 106 -9.12 16.94 -28.27
C LEU A 106 -9.32 15.74 -27.32
N LEU A 107 -10.25 15.83 -26.36
CA LEU A 107 -10.41 14.80 -25.34
C LEU A 107 -11.02 13.51 -25.90
N SER A 108 -12.00 13.63 -26.80
CA SER A 108 -12.62 12.50 -27.49
C SER A 108 -11.65 11.84 -28.47
N THR A 109 -10.86 12.65 -29.20
CA THR A 109 -9.77 12.15 -30.05
C THR A 109 -8.68 11.45 -29.23
N LEU A 110 -8.32 11.97 -28.05
CA LEU A 110 -7.43 11.29 -27.11
C LEU A 110 -8.00 9.96 -26.64
N ALA A 111 -9.29 9.95 -26.30
CA ALA A 111 -9.93 8.75 -25.79
C ALA A 111 -9.94 7.64 -26.83
N ILE A 112 -10.24 7.92 -28.10
CA ILE A 112 -10.21 6.89 -29.15
C ILE A 112 -8.79 6.46 -29.51
N GLY A 113 -7.82 7.38 -29.50
CA GLY A 113 -6.42 7.12 -29.85
C GLY A 113 -5.55 6.55 -28.73
N ARG A 114 -6.10 6.35 -27.53
CA ARG A 114 -5.35 5.91 -26.34
C ARG A 114 -4.84 4.47 -26.49
N THR A 115 -3.70 4.21 -25.87
CA THR A 115 -3.20 2.84 -25.62
C THR A 115 -3.27 2.45 -24.15
N CYS A 116 -3.68 3.38 -23.29
CA CYS A 116 -3.80 3.18 -21.85
C CYS A 116 -5.25 2.88 -21.42
N PRO A 117 -5.45 2.30 -20.23
CA PRO A 117 -6.77 2.12 -19.63
C PRO A 117 -7.56 3.42 -19.52
N LEU A 118 -8.89 3.33 -19.66
CA LEU A 118 -9.81 4.45 -19.48
C LEU A 118 -10.73 4.22 -18.29
N LEU A 119 -10.78 5.22 -17.42
CA LEU A 119 -11.69 5.30 -16.29
C LEU A 119 -12.60 6.52 -16.48
N VAL A 120 -13.88 6.38 -16.20
CA VAL A 120 -14.86 7.47 -16.30
C VAL A 120 -15.56 7.66 -14.96
N ALA A 121 -15.76 8.90 -14.53
CA ALA A 121 -16.54 9.25 -13.35
C ALA A 121 -17.80 10.03 -13.80
N PRO A 122 -18.93 9.35 -14.05
CA PRO A 122 -20.13 9.98 -14.58
C PRO A 122 -20.70 11.06 -13.66
N ALA A 123 -21.23 12.13 -14.26
CA ALA A 123 -21.93 13.18 -13.54
C ALA A 123 -23.04 13.79 -14.41
N MET A 124 -24.29 13.64 -13.99
CA MET A 124 -25.46 14.15 -14.70
C MET A 124 -26.71 14.19 -13.81
N ASN A 125 -27.78 14.85 -14.26
CA ASN A 125 -29.06 14.81 -13.58
C ASN A 125 -29.64 13.36 -13.55
N GLN A 126 -30.47 13.05 -12.55
CA GLN A 126 -31.09 11.73 -12.39
C GLN A 126 -31.86 11.26 -13.63
N GLN A 127 -32.61 12.14 -14.29
CA GLN A 127 -33.39 11.78 -15.47
C GLN A 127 -32.47 11.45 -16.65
N MET A 128 -31.36 12.18 -16.79
CA MET A 128 -30.32 11.85 -17.77
C MET A 128 -29.66 10.51 -17.46
N TRP A 129 -29.39 10.24 -16.18
CA TRP A 129 -28.81 8.97 -15.74
C TRP A 129 -29.72 7.79 -16.06
N GLN A 130 -31.01 7.89 -15.71
CA GLN A 130 -32.01 6.84 -15.93
C GLN A 130 -32.44 6.70 -17.41
N ASN A 131 -32.04 7.64 -18.27
CA ASN A 131 -32.43 7.60 -19.67
C ASN A 131 -31.95 6.29 -20.35
N PRO A 132 -32.82 5.61 -21.14
CA PRO A 132 -32.44 4.37 -21.82
C PRO A 132 -31.20 4.49 -22.71
N ALA A 133 -30.96 5.65 -23.34
CA ALA A 133 -29.75 5.86 -24.14
C ALA A 133 -28.49 5.84 -23.26
N THR A 134 -28.51 6.54 -22.13
CA THR A 134 -27.40 6.54 -21.16
C THR A 134 -27.15 5.14 -20.62
N GLN A 135 -28.20 4.40 -20.24
CA GLN A 135 -28.06 3.04 -19.71
C GLN A 135 -27.48 2.07 -20.76
N ARG A 136 -27.90 2.16 -22.02
CA ARG A 136 -27.29 1.38 -23.13
C ARG A 136 -25.82 1.73 -23.30
N ASN A 137 -25.47 3.02 -23.26
CA ASN A 137 -24.09 3.45 -23.43
C ASN A 137 -23.21 2.98 -22.26
N LEU A 138 -23.70 3.05 -21.02
CA LEU A 138 -22.99 2.51 -19.85
C LEU A 138 -22.73 1.01 -19.97
N ALA A 139 -23.74 0.24 -20.42
CA ALA A 139 -23.55 -1.18 -20.68
C ALA A 139 -22.46 -1.44 -21.73
N GLN A 140 -22.39 -0.62 -22.78
CA GLN A 140 -21.32 -0.72 -23.78
C GLN A 140 -19.95 -0.34 -23.20
N LEU A 141 -19.85 0.72 -22.39
CA LEU A 141 -18.59 1.08 -21.71
C LEU A 141 -18.07 -0.10 -20.86
N HIS A 142 -18.94 -0.79 -20.14
CA HIS A 142 -18.57 -1.99 -19.40
C HIS A 142 -18.09 -3.12 -20.32
N ALA A 143 -18.77 -3.36 -21.44
CA ALA A 143 -18.36 -4.35 -22.44
C ALA A 143 -16.98 -4.02 -23.05
N ASP A 144 -16.69 -2.74 -23.23
CA ASP A 144 -15.40 -2.22 -23.72
C ASP A 144 -14.30 -2.20 -22.64
N LYS A 145 -14.58 -2.77 -21.45
CA LYS A 145 -13.69 -2.81 -20.29
C LYS A 145 -13.25 -1.43 -19.79
N ILE A 146 -14.10 -0.42 -20.02
CA ILE A 146 -13.93 0.92 -19.44
C ILE A 146 -14.47 0.88 -18.01
N LEU A 147 -13.63 1.31 -17.06
CA LEU A 147 -14.03 1.30 -15.65
C LEU A 147 -14.90 2.52 -15.34
N VAL A 148 -16.15 2.26 -14.96
CA VAL A 148 -17.12 3.30 -14.56
C VAL A 148 -17.07 3.49 -13.04
N LEU A 149 -16.74 4.70 -12.61
CA LEU A 149 -16.60 5.09 -11.20
C LEU A 149 -17.86 5.82 -10.73
N GLY A 150 -18.79 5.07 -10.14
CA GLY A 150 -20.06 5.58 -9.63
C GLY A 150 -21.20 5.45 -10.64
N PRO A 151 -22.20 6.36 -10.60
CA PRO A 151 -22.32 7.58 -9.80
C PRO A 151 -22.71 7.31 -8.35
N ASP A 152 -22.67 8.36 -7.54
CA ASP A 152 -23.26 8.44 -6.22
C ASP A 152 -24.76 8.83 -6.30
N ALA A 153 -25.49 8.62 -5.20
CA ALA A 153 -26.86 9.09 -5.01
C ALA A 153 -26.91 10.23 -3.99
N GLY A 154 -27.71 11.26 -4.25
CA GLY A 154 -27.89 12.37 -3.30
C GLY A 154 -28.62 13.56 -3.88
N SER A 155 -28.70 14.64 -3.09
CA SER A 155 -29.26 15.92 -3.52
C SER A 155 -28.45 16.49 -4.69
N GLN A 156 -29.15 16.88 -5.75
CA GLN A 156 -28.60 17.42 -6.99
C GLN A 156 -28.76 18.94 -7.04
N ALA A 157 -27.94 19.61 -7.86
CA ALA A 157 -27.99 21.07 -8.01
C ALA A 157 -29.35 21.59 -8.52
N CYS A 158 -30.17 20.71 -9.13
CA CYS A 158 -31.55 21.00 -9.54
C CYS A 158 -32.60 20.81 -8.44
N GLY A 159 -32.22 20.36 -7.24
CA GLY A 159 -33.13 20.13 -6.11
C GLY A 159 -33.71 18.71 -6.00
N GLU A 160 -33.46 17.83 -6.98
CA GLU A 160 -33.89 16.43 -6.95
C GLU A 160 -32.93 15.54 -6.12
N THR A 161 -33.40 14.40 -5.63
CA THR A 161 -32.57 13.40 -4.92
C THR A 161 -32.57 12.07 -5.68
N GLY A 162 -31.40 11.63 -6.12
CA GLY A 162 -31.23 10.34 -6.81
C GLY A 162 -29.84 10.12 -7.40
N ALA A 163 -29.66 8.98 -8.06
CA ALA A 163 -28.40 8.60 -8.71
C ALA A 163 -28.04 9.55 -9.86
N GLY A 164 -26.75 9.81 -10.05
CA GLY A 164 -26.24 10.68 -11.12
C GLY A 164 -25.18 11.67 -10.65
N ARG A 165 -24.97 11.80 -9.33
CA ARG A 165 -23.94 12.66 -8.77
C ARG A 165 -22.56 12.04 -8.98
N MET A 166 -21.58 12.84 -9.39
CA MET A 166 -20.18 12.38 -9.39
C MET A 166 -19.77 11.93 -7.99
N LEU A 167 -19.08 10.79 -7.89
CA LEU A 167 -18.44 10.33 -6.65
C LEU A 167 -17.61 11.46 -6.02
N GLU A 168 -17.47 11.42 -4.69
CA GLU A 168 -16.57 12.35 -4.01
C GLU A 168 -15.11 12.13 -4.48
N PRO A 169 -14.30 13.20 -4.59
CA PRO A 169 -12.91 13.10 -5.07
C PRO A 169 -12.06 12.06 -4.34
N SER A 170 -12.28 11.87 -3.03
CA SER A 170 -11.58 10.85 -2.24
C SER A 170 -11.96 9.42 -2.63
N ALA A 171 -13.22 9.17 -2.99
CA ALA A 171 -13.69 7.86 -3.46
C ALA A 171 -13.16 7.56 -4.86
N ILE A 172 -13.07 8.57 -5.74
CA ILE A 172 -12.44 8.43 -7.07
C ILE A 172 -10.95 8.14 -6.92
N LEU A 173 -10.25 8.87 -6.05
CA LEU A 173 -8.84 8.60 -5.73
C LEU A 173 -8.65 7.16 -5.25
N ASP A 174 -9.47 6.70 -4.30
CA ASP A 174 -9.38 5.35 -3.74
C ASP A 174 -9.57 4.29 -4.83
N ALA A 175 -10.54 4.48 -5.73
CA ALA A 175 -10.77 3.58 -6.85
C ALA A 175 -9.63 3.58 -7.87
N ILE A 176 -8.98 4.73 -8.12
CA ILE A 176 -7.79 4.83 -8.98
C ILE A 176 -6.60 4.11 -8.33
N ILE A 177 -6.38 4.30 -7.02
CA ILE A 177 -5.35 3.58 -6.28
C ILE A 177 -5.61 2.08 -6.39
N ALA A 178 -6.84 1.65 -6.09
CA ALA A 178 -7.25 0.27 -6.21
C ALA A 178 -7.01 -0.28 -7.62
N PHE A 179 -7.32 0.48 -8.67
CA PHE A 179 -7.09 0.05 -10.05
C PHE A 179 -5.63 -0.34 -10.32
N PHE A 180 -4.66 0.43 -9.79
CA PHE A 180 -3.24 0.15 -9.97
C PHE A 180 -2.67 -0.90 -9.00
N GLN A 181 -3.42 -1.34 -7.98
CA GLN A 181 -2.94 -2.38 -7.07
C GLN A 181 -2.98 -3.77 -7.71
N PRO A 182 -1.91 -4.58 -7.58
CA PRO A 182 -1.90 -5.99 -7.96
C PRO A 182 -3.02 -6.79 -7.28
N LYS A 183 -3.69 -7.67 -8.03
CA LYS A 183 -4.82 -8.48 -7.52
C LYS A 183 -4.37 -9.80 -6.89
N LEU A 184 -3.40 -9.75 -5.99
CA LEU A 184 -2.76 -10.93 -5.38
C LEU A 184 -3.71 -11.79 -4.55
N LEU A 185 -4.81 -11.20 -4.06
CA LEU A 185 -5.83 -11.88 -3.26
C LEU A 185 -7.11 -12.15 -4.05
N ALA A 186 -7.07 -12.06 -5.39
CA ALA A 186 -8.21 -12.39 -6.24
C ALA A 186 -8.76 -13.79 -5.91
N GLY A 187 -10.06 -13.87 -5.66
CA GLY A 187 -10.74 -15.13 -5.30
C GLY A 187 -10.52 -15.60 -3.87
N LYS A 188 -9.84 -14.82 -3.01
CA LYS A 188 -9.67 -15.12 -1.59
C LYS A 188 -10.70 -14.42 -0.72
N ARG A 189 -11.14 -15.08 0.34
CA ARG A 189 -12.02 -14.55 1.38
C ARG A 189 -11.21 -14.16 2.61
N VAL A 190 -11.24 -12.88 2.94
CA VAL A 190 -10.48 -12.30 4.05
C VAL A 190 -11.45 -11.80 5.11
N LEU A 191 -11.37 -12.37 6.31
CA LEU A 191 -12.15 -11.94 7.47
C LEU A 191 -11.24 -11.14 8.41
N ILE A 192 -11.67 -9.94 8.80
CA ILE A 192 -10.88 -9.03 9.62
C ILE A 192 -11.72 -8.59 10.83
N THR A 193 -11.14 -8.62 12.03
CA THR A 193 -11.74 -7.93 13.19
C THR A 193 -11.06 -6.59 13.41
N ALA A 194 -11.81 -5.52 13.67
CA ALA A 194 -11.25 -4.19 13.90
C ALA A 194 -11.97 -3.41 15.00
N GLY A 195 -11.31 -2.38 15.54
CA GLY A 195 -11.88 -1.51 16.58
C GLY A 195 -11.79 -2.11 17.99
N PRO A 196 -12.24 -1.37 19.02
CA PRO A 196 -12.31 -1.86 20.39
C PRO A 196 -13.57 -2.70 20.62
N THR A 197 -13.61 -3.54 21.66
CA THR A 197 -14.90 -4.02 22.20
C THR A 197 -15.33 -3.14 23.37
N TYR A 198 -16.63 -3.12 23.64
CA TYR A 198 -17.26 -2.41 24.76
C TYR A 198 -18.03 -3.43 25.61
N GLU A 199 -17.51 -3.71 26.80
CA GLU A 199 -18.10 -4.66 27.74
C GLU A 199 -18.98 -3.91 28.74
N PRO A 200 -20.32 -4.02 28.66
CA PRO A 200 -21.22 -3.25 29.52
C PRO A 200 -21.07 -3.63 30.99
N ILE A 201 -21.08 -2.62 31.86
CA ILE A 201 -21.21 -2.75 33.32
C ILE A 201 -22.67 -2.49 33.71
N ASP A 202 -23.24 -1.44 33.14
CA ASP A 202 -24.64 -1.03 33.23
C ASP A 202 -25.07 -0.42 31.87
N PRO A 203 -26.32 0.05 31.67
CA PRO A 203 -26.75 0.60 30.38
C PRO A 203 -26.01 1.89 29.95
N VAL A 204 -25.17 2.47 30.80
CA VAL A 204 -24.48 3.76 30.58
C VAL A 204 -22.97 3.59 30.54
N ARG A 205 -22.42 2.61 31.26
CA ARG A 205 -20.99 2.44 31.50
C ARG A 205 -20.51 1.07 31.04
N GLY A 206 -19.26 1.02 30.60
CA GLY A 206 -18.63 -0.21 30.13
C GLY A 206 -17.11 -0.09 30.09
N LEU A 207 -16.46 -1.22 29.92
CA LEU A 207 -15.02 -1.37 29.79
C LEU A 207 -14.66 -1.39 28.31
N THR A 208 -13.65 -0.63 27.92
CA THR A 208 -13.22 -0.61 26.52
C THR A 208 -11.75 -0.27 26.40
N ASN A 209 -11.13 -0.81 25.36
CA ASN A 209 -9.76 -0.50 25.00
C ASN A 209 -9.69 0.79 24.16
N ARG A 210 -8.59 1.54 24.29
CA ARG A 210 -8.32 2.73 23.47
C ARG A 210 -7.82 2.32 22.08
N SER A 211 -8.75 1.92 21.21
CA SER A 211 -8.47 1.65 19.81
C SER A 211 -9.30 2.55 18.91
N SER A 212 -8.65 3.12 17.89
CA SER A 212 -9.34 3.89 16.85
C SER A 212 -9.97 3.00 15.78
N GLY A 213 -9.52 1.75 15.66
CA GLY A 213 -9.86 0.85 14.54
C GLY A 213 -9.15 1.15 13.22
N LYS A 214 -8.40 2.25 13.11
CA LYS A 214 -7.78 2.72 11.84
C LYS A 214 -6.96 1.64 11.13
N MET A 215 -6.17 0.88 11.89
CA MET A 215 -5.33 -0.18 11.34
C MET A 215 -6.15 -1.29 10.67
N GLY A 216 -7.19 -1.78 11.33
CA GLY A 216 -8.03 -2.83 10.74
C GLY A 216 -8.82 -2.35 9.53
N PHE A 217 -9.27 -1.10 9.52
CA PHE A 217 -9.92 -0.51 8.35
C PHE A 217 -8.95 -0.30 7.19
N ALA A 218 -7.71 0.10 7.46
CA ALA A 218 -6.66 0.20 6.44
C ALA A 218 -6.30 -1.16 5.86
N LEU A 219 -6.19 -2.21 6.68
CA LEU A 219 -5.96 -3.58 6.24
C LEU A 219 -7.14 -4.12 5.40
N ALA A 220 -8.38 -3.84 5.81
CA ALA A 220 -9.57 -4.20 5.03
C ALA A 220 -9.57 -3.54 3.65
N ARG A 221 -9.24 -2.24 3.60
CA ARG A 221 -9.08 -1.51 2.34
C ARG A 221 -7.98 -2.12 1.46
N ALA A 222 -6.80 -2.38 2.02
CA ALA A 222 -5.67 -2.96 1.29
C ALA A 222 -5.99 -4.36 0.75
N ALA A 223 -6.68 -5.20 1.53
CA ALA A 223 -7.12 -6.52 1.10
C ALA A 223 -8.13 -6.44 -0.05
N ALA A 224 -9.11 -5.52 0.04
CA ALA A 224 -10.08 -5.29 -1.03
C ALA A 224 -9.42 -4.75 -2.30
N HIS A 225 -8.49 -3.79 -2.17
CA HIS A 225 -7.68 -3.29 -3.28
C HIS A 225 -6.85 -4.40 -3.93
N SER A 226 -6.41 -5.39 -3.15
CA SER A 226 -5.70 -6.58 -3.63
C SER A 226 -6.62 -7.65 -4.24
N GLY A 227 -7.92 -7.38 -4.39
CA GLY A 227 -8.89 -8.26 -5.05
C GLY A 227 -9.60 -9.28 -4.15
N ALA A 228 -9.41 -9.19 -2.83
CA ALA A 228 -10.09 -10.09 -1.88
C ALA A 228 -11.59 -9.76 -1.74
N GLN A 229 -12.38 -10.78 -1.42
CA GLN A 229 -13.71 -10.61 -0.82
C GLN A 229 -13.50 -10.37 0.68
N VAL A 230 -13.75 -9.15 1.14
CA VAL A 230 -13.42 -8.75 2.51
C VAL A 230 -14.68 -8.61 3.35
N ARG A 231 -14.68 -9.29 4.50
CA ARG A 231 -15.65 -9.09 5.57
C ARG A 231 -14.97 -8.52 6.80
N LEU A 232 -15.53 -7.44 7.34
CA LEU A 232 -14.98 -6.67 8.45
C LEU A 232 -15.94 -6.69 9.64
N ILE A 233 -15.57 -7.38 10.70
CA ILE A 233 -16.31 -7.37 11.96
C ILE A 233 -15.74 -6.24 12.82
N ALA A 234 -16.49 -5.16 12.97
CA ALA A 234 -16.04 -3.94 13.60
C ALA A 234 -16.70 -3.75 14.97
N GLY A 235 -15.87 -3.52 15.98
CA GLY A 235 -16.32 -2.93 17.24
C GLY A 235 -16.63 -1.43 17.10
N PRO A 236 -17.06 -0.74 18.17
CA PRO A 236 -17.52 0.65 18.08
C PRO A 236 -16.45 1.61 17.52
N THR A 237 -16.71 2.18 16.33
CA THR A 237 -15.83 3.16 15.68
C THR A 237 -16.60 4.06 14.70
N PRO A 238 -16.24 5.35 14.58
CA PRO A 238 -16.87 6.27 13.62
C PRO A 238 -16.33 6.13 12.19
N LEU A 239 -15.39 5.21 11.93
CA LEU A 239 -14.77 5.05 10.62
C LEU A 239 -15.78 4.57 9.57
N ALA A 240 -15.71 5.14 8.37
CA ALA A 240 -16.50 4.69 7.24
C ALA A 240 -16.00 3.34 6.72
N THR A 241 -16.92 2.49 6.26
CA THR A 241 -16.57 1.20 5.64
C THR A 241 -15.80 1.43 4.34
N PRO A 242 -14.64 0.80 4.12
CA PRO A 242 -13.92 0.92 2.86
C PRO A 242 -14.74 0.37 1.68
N ALA A 243 -14.51 0.89 0.48
CA ALA A 243 -15.20 0.43 -0.72
C ALA A 243 -14.92 -1.07 -0.98
N GLY A 244 -15.95 -1.83 -1.36
CA GLY A 244 -15.84 -3.28 -1.61
C GLY A 244 -15.73 -4.15 -0.35
N VAL A 245 -15.86 -3.58 0.85
CA VAL A 245 -15.85 -4.31 2.13
C VAL A 245 -17.27 -4.43 2.67
N ILE A 246 -17.65 -5.64 3.11
CA ILE A 246 -18.89 -5.86 3.87
C ILE A 246 -18.56 -5.74 5.37
N ARG A 247 -19.29 -4.90 6.10
CA ARG A 247 -19.05 -4.65 7.53
C ARG A 247 -20.22 -5.15 8.37
N ASP A 248 -19.90 -5.86 9.44
CA ASP A 248 -20.82 -6.18 10.54
C ASP A 248 -20.38 -5.45 11.81
N ASP A 249 -21.32 -4.76 12.45
CA ASP A 249 -21.06 -4.04 13.69
C ASP A 249 -21.40 -4.91 14.92
N VAL A 250 -20.46 -4.97 15.85
CA VAL A 250 -20.59 -5.68 17.13
C VAL A 250 -20.20 -4.75 18.27
N GLN A 251 -20.65 -5.06 19.48
CA GLN A 251 -20.28 -4.28 20.68
C GLN A 251 -19.33 -5.05 21.58
N THR A 252 -19.67 -6.29 21.94
CA THR A 252 -18.89 -7.06 22.94
C THR A 252 -17.91 -8.03 22.30
N ALA A 253 -16.92 -8.48 23.08
CA ALA A 253 -16.01 -9.55 22.68
C ALA A 253 -16.75 -10.85 22.33
N GLN A 254 -17.82 -11.17 23.05
CA GLN A 254 -18.64 -12.35 22.76
C GLN A 254 -19.35 -12.22 21.41
N GLN A 255 -20.01 -11.08 21.14
CA GLN A 255 -20.65 -10.84 19.84
C GLN A 255 -19.65 -10.87 18.69
N MET A 256 -18.46 -10.30 18.88
CA MET A 256 -17.38 -10.38 17.90
C MET A 256 -16.94 -11.81 17.68
N CYS A 257 -16.79 -12.61 18.74
CA CYS A 257 -16.45 -14.03 18.64
C CYS A 257 -17.52 -14.80 17.85
N ASP A 258 -18.80 -14.58 18.16
CA ASP A 258 -19.91 -15.29 17.52
C ASP A 258 -20.00 -14.93 16.03
N ALA A 259 -19.86 -13.64 15.69
CA ALA A 259 -19.82 -13.17 14.30
C ALA A 259 -18.63 -13.76 13.53
N VAL A 260 -17.45 -13.87 14.16
CA VAL A 260 -16.29 -14.52 13.54
C VAL A 260 -16.58 -16.00 13.27
N MET A 261 -17.10 -16.71 14.27
CA MET A 261 -17.36 -18.14 14.16
C MET A 261 -18.43 -18.48 13.10
N ALA A 262 -19.36 -17.57 12.83
CA ALA A 262 -20.37 -17.73 11.78
C ALA A 262 -19.77 -17.73 10.36
N GLU A 263 -18.64 -17.04 10.16
CA GLU A 263 -18.05 -16.81 8.83
C GLU A 263 -16.74 -17.60 8.60
N ILE A 264 -16.12 -18.09 9.67
CA ILE A 264 -14.75 -18.60 9.63
C ILE A 264 -14.57 -19.87 8.79
N ALA A 265 -15.60 -20.71 8.70
CA ALA A 265 -15.53 -22.00 8.00
C ALA A 265 -15.19 -21.85 6.51
N GLU A 266 -15.53 -20.69 5.95
CA GLU A 266 -15.35 -20.34 4.56
C GLU A 266 -14.19 -19.35 4.35
N THR A 267 -13.56 -18.87 5.41
CA THR A 267 -12.48 -17.88 5.31
C THR A 267 -11.16 -18.51 4.85
N ASP A 268 -10.41 -17.83 3.97
CA ASP A 268 -9.04 -18.24 3.61
C ASP A 268 -8.01 -17.62 4.56
N ILE A 269 -8.19 -16.35 4.91
CA ILE A 269 -7.27 -15.55 5.73
C ILE A 269 -8.06 -14.85 6.84
N PHE A 270 -7.65 -15.04 8.09
CA PHE A 270 -8.25 -14.37 9.25
C PHE A 270 -7.25 -13.40 9.88
N ILE A 271 -7.61 -12.12 9.95
CA ILE A 271 -6.77 -11.05 10.50
C ILE A 271 -7.40 -10.51 11.79
N ALA A 272 -6.84 -10.88 12.94
CA ALA A 272 -7.30 -10.46 14.25
C ALA A 272 -6.55 -9.21 14.73
N VAL A 273 -7.08 -8.02 14.41
CA VAL A 273 -6.49 -6.72 14.76
C VAL A 273 -7.38 -5.87 15.69
N ALA A 274 -8.58 -6.35 16.01
CA ALA A 274 -9.43 -5.72 17.02
C ALA A 274 -8.75 -5.69 18.41
N ALA A 275 -8.97 -4.60 19.14
CA ALA A 275 -8.55 -4.46 20.53
C ALA A 275 -9.64 -5.03 21.45
N VAL A 276 -9.73 -6.35 21.49
CA VAL A 276 -10.70 -7.10 22.31
C VAL A 276 -10.37 -6.95 23.79
N SER A 277 -11.35 -6.63 24.62
CA SER A 277 -11.20 -6.57 26.08
C SER A 277 -11.00 -7.99 26.65
N ASP A 278 -9.91 -8.20 27.41
CA ASP A 278 -9.59 -9.51 27.99
C ASP A 278 -10.61 -9.94 29.08
N TRP A 279 -11.27 -8.98 29.72
CA TRP A 279 -12.25 -9.22 30.80
C TRP A 279 -13.57 -8.49 30.57
N ARG A 280 -14.65 -9.06 31.12
CA ARG A 280 -15.97 -8.44 31.26
C ARG A 280 -16.47 -8.57 32.71
N VAL A 281 -17.50 -7.81 33.08
CA VAL A 281 -18.19 -8.01 34.36
C VAL A 281 -19.03 -9.28 34.28
N ASP A 282 -18.99 -10.09 35.34
CA ASP A 282 -19.75 -11.35 35.42
C ASP A 282 -21.27 -11.13 35.37
N GLN A 283 -21.76 -10.14 36.13
CA GLN A 283 -23.17 -9.76 36.21
C GLN A 283 -23.35 -8.32 35.72
N VAL A 284 -23.89 -8.16 34.51
CA VAL A 284 -24.22 -6.85 33.93
C VAL A 284 -25.49 -6.33 34.60
N SER A 285 -25.47 -5.09 35.10
CA SER A 285 -26.66 -4.45 35.66
C SER A 285 -27.60 -4.01 34.54
N MET A 286 -28.90 -4.34 34.67
CA MET A 286 -29.94 -3.86 33.73
C MET A 286 -30.35 -2.40 34.00
N GLU A 287 -30.02 -1.88 35.18
CA GLU A 287 -30.31 -0.51 35.58
C GLU A 287 -29.03 0.31 35.80
N LYS A 288 -29.12 1.62 35.59
CA LYS A 288 -28.02 2.55 35.87
C LYS A 288 -27.68 2.49 37.35
N LEU A 289 -26.44 2.13 37.68
CA LEU A 289 -25.96 2.12 39.06
C LEU A 289 -26.01 3.54 39.63
N LYS A 290 -26.85 3.73 40.67
CA LYS A 290 -27.09 5.00 41.36
C LYS A 290 -26.03 5.24 42.44
N LYS A 291 -25.76 6.52 42.72
CA LYS A 291 -25.02 6.90 43.93
C LYS A 291 -26.00 6.81 45.09
N ASN A 292 -25.92 5.73 45.87
CA ASN A 292 -26.58 5.66 47.15
C ASN A 292 -25.75 6.56 48.07
N GLY A 293 -26.34 7.53 48.79
CA GLY A 293 -25.63 8.63 49.48
C GLY A 293 -24.57 8.25 50.52
N GLU A 294 -24.26 6.97 50.68
CA GLU A 294 -23.11 6.43 51.41
C GLU A 294 -21.93 6.26 50.44
N SER A 295 -20.71 6.56 50.87
CA SER A 295 -19.47 6.44 50.08
C SER A 295 -19.07 4.97 49.79
N VAL A 296 -20.01 4.10 49.46
CA VAL A 296 -19.75 2.71 49.08
C VAL A 296 -19.32 2.67 47.62
N THR A 297 -18.05 2.35 47.41
CA THR A 297 -17.48 2.15 46.07
C THR A 297 -18.03 0.84 45.48
N PRO A 298 -18.57 0.85 44.25
CA PRO A 298 -19.03 -0.38 43.62
C PRO A 298 -17.86 -1.35 43.43
N ARG A 299 -18.09 -2.64 43.74
CA ARG A 299 -17.15 -3.73 43.49
C ARG A 299 -17.68 -4.58 42.34
N PHE A 300 -16.82 -4.89 41.38
CA PHE A 300 -17.14 -5.72 40.23
C PHE A 300 -16.30 -7.00 40.26
N THR A 301 -16.96 -8.13 40.01
CA THR A 301 -16.29 -9.41 39.71
C THR A 301 -16.12 -9.50 38.20
N PHE A 302 -14.90 -9.81 37.76
CA PHE A 302 -14.57 -9.94 36.35
C PHE A 302 -14.41 -11.41 35.96
N VAL A 303 -14.80 -11.71 34.72
CA VAL A 303 -14.58 -13.00 34.07
C VAL A 303 -13.89 -12.79 32.73
N GLU A 304 -13.12 -13.77 32.28
CA GLU A 304 -12.37 -13.70 31.03
C GLU A 304 -13.29 -13.77 29.80
N ASN A 305 -12.96 -12.98 28.79
CA ASN A 305 -13.56 -13.03 27.46
C ASN A 305 -12.89 -14.10 26.58
N PRO A 306 -13.58 -14.57 25.53
CA PRO A 306 -13.00 -15.56 24.62
C PRO A 306 -11.80 -14.99 23.84
N ASP A 307 -10.68 -15.72 23.80
CA ASP A 307 -9.57 -15.42 22.89
C ASP A 307 -9.94 -15.85 21.47
N ILE A 308 -10.52 -14.93 20.70
CA ILE A 308 -11.05 -15.18 19.36
C ILE A 308 -9.97 -15.75 18.43
N LEU A 309 -8.76 -15.17 18.45
CA LEU A 309 -7.66 -15.61 17.60
C LEU A 309 -7.22 -17.03 17.94
N GLN A 310 -7.05 -17.31 19.25
CA GLN A 310 -6.68 -18.65 19.68
C GLN A 310 -7.78 -19.66 19.32
N ARG A 311 -9.05 -19.32 19.56
CA ARG A 311 -10.20 -20.18 19.23
C ARG A 311 -10.24 -20.54 17.74
N VAL A 312 -10.02 -19.57 16.85
CA VAL A 312 -9.95 -19.81 15.41
C VAL A 312 -8.73 -20.67 15.03
N ALA A 313 -7.56 -20.36 15.57
CA ALA A 313 -6.32 -21.07 15.25
C ALA A 313 -6.32 -22.56 15.69
N HIS A 314 -7.18 -22.93 16.65
CA HIS A 314 -7.34 -24.31 17.13
C HIS A 314 -8.47 -25.08 16.43
N LEU A 315 -9.11 -24.51 15.41
CA LEU A 315 -10.07 -25.27 14.60
C LEU A 315 -9.37 -26.42 13.86
N PRO A 316 -10.09 -27.49 13.50
CA PRO A 316 -9.50 -28.61 12.75
C PRO A 316 -8.94 -28.21 11.38
N LYS A 317 -9.52 -27.16 10.78
CA LYS A 317 -9.10 -26.56 9.50
C LYS A 317 -9.07 -25.04 9.66
N PRO A 318 -8.06 -24.47 10.33
CA PRO A 318 -7.99 -23.04 10.55
C PRO A 318 -7.59 -22.33 9.25
N PRO A 319 -8.09 -21.11 8.99
CA PRO A 319 -7.56 -20.26 7.93
C PRO A 319 -6.13 -19.82 8.24
N PHE A 320 -5.48 -19.13 7.30
CA PHE A 320 -4.22 -18.46 7.60
C PHE A 320 -4.44 -17.33 8.62
N CYS A 321 -4.09 -17.60 9.88
CA CYS A 321 -4.36 -16.70 11.00
C CYS A 321 -3.23 -15.68 11.19
N VAL A 322 -3.59 -14.39 11.15
CA VAL A 322 -2.71 -13.27 11.41
C VAL A 322 -3.16 -12.59 12.70
N GLY A 323 -2.33 -12.65 13.73
CA GLY A 323 -2.59 -11.95 14.98
C GLY A 323 -1.85 -10.63 15.08
N PHE A 324 -2.33 -9.73 15.92
CA PHE A 324 -1.63 -8.50 16.30
C PHE A 324 -1.29 -8.50 17.78
N ALA A 325 -0.13 -7.95 18.11
CA ALA A 325 0.31 -7.71 19.47
C ALA A 325 0.83 -6.29 19.61
N ALA A 326 0.30 -5.55 20.58
CA ALA A 326 0.91 -4.32 21.03
C ALA A 326 1.76 -4.63 22.25
N GLU A 327 3.07 -4.41 22.18
CA GLU A 327 3.97 -4.57 23.33
C GLU A 327 4.73 -3.26 23.58
N SER A 328 4.97 -2.96 24.86
CA SER A 328 5.76 -1.80 25.30
C SER A 328 7.25 -2.12 25.39
N GLU A 329 7.60 -3.37 25.74
CA GLU A 329 8.97 -3.83 25.98
C GLU A 329 9.17 -5.25 25.45
N ALA A 330 10.38 -5.55 24.96
CA ALA A 330 10.78 -6.87 24.45
C ALA A 330 9.79 -7.51 23.45
N LEU A 331 9.27 -6.69 22.51
CA LEU A 331 8.28 -7.05 21.48
C LEU A 331 8.56 -8.40 20.80
N GLU A 332 9.82 -8.72 20.55
CA GLU A 332 10.23 -9.97 19.91
C GLU A 332 10.00 -11.20 20.79
N LYS A 333 10.48 -11.18 22.04
CA LYS A 333 10.36 -12.32 22.94
C LYS A 333 8.89 -12.58 23.25
N HIS A 334 8.17 -11.54 23.68
CA HIS A 334 6.75 -11.66 24.01
C HIS A 334 5.90 -11.96 22.78
N GLY A 335 6.26 -11.38 21.62
CA GLY A 335 5.61 -11.68 20.34
C GLY A 335 5.77 -13.14 19.94
N GLN A 336 6.98 -13.69 19.99
CA GLN A 336 7.21 -15.10 19.64
C GLN A 336 6.54 -16.06 20.63
N GLU A 337 6.63 -15.79 21.93
CA GLU A 337 5.93 -16.56 22.95
C GLU A 337 4.41 -16.55 22.71
N LYS A 338 3.84 -15.39 22.39
CA LYS A 338 2.41 -15.24 22.06
C LYS A 338 2.05 -15.94 20.76
N ARG A 339 2.90 -15.90 19.73
CA ARG A 339 2.71 -16.60 18.45
C ARG A 339 2.63 -18.11 18.64
N ILE A 340 3.59 -18.68 19.38
CA ILE A 340 3.65 -20.12 19.69
C ILE A 340 2.45 -20.50 20.57
N ARG A 341 2.19 -19.76 21.66
CA ARG A 341 1.08 -20.03 22.58
C ARG A 341 -0.29 -20.01 21.89
N LYS A 342 -0.50 -19.07 20.96
CA LYS A 342 -1.75 -18.97 20.18
C LYS A 342 -1.80 -19.91 18.98
N ASN A 343 -0.69 -20.57 18.64
CA ASN A 343 -0.54 -21.45 17.49
C ASN A 343 -0.89 -20.77 16.16
N VAL A 344 -0.38 -19.56 15.92
CA VAL A 344 -0.66 -18.79 14.69
C VAL A 344 0.57 -18.71 13.77
N PRO A 345 0.39 -18.76 12.43
CA PRO A 345 1.51 -18.69 11.50
C PRO A 345 2.19 -17.32 11.55
N LEU A 346 1.41 -16.23 11.70
CA LEU A 346 1.92 -14.87 11.71
C LEU A 346 1.39 -14.07 12.90
N LEU A 347 2.29 -13.35 13.57
CA LEU A 347 1.96 -12.35 14.59
C LEU A 347 2.67 -11.04 14.25
N VAL A 348 1.89 -9.99 14.02
CA VAL A 348 2.39 -8.64 13.74
C VAL A 348 2.53 -7.88 15.05
N GLY A 349 3.77 -7.53 15.38
CA GLY A 349 4.09 -6.76 16.58
C GLY A 349 4.14 -5.25 16.32
N ASN A 350 3.41 -4.47 17.10
CA ASN A 350 3.46 -3.01 17.10
C ASN A 350 4.10 -2.49 18.41
N LEU A 351 5.00 -1.50 18.30
CA LEU A 351 5.54 -0.79 19.46
C LEU A 351 4.45 0.16 20.01
N GLY A 352 3.83 -0.21 21.12
CA GLY A 352 2.62 0.45 21.65
C GLY A 352 2.66 1.99 21.65
N PRO A 353 3.67 2.65 22.28
CA PRO A 353 3.73 4.12 22.36
C PRO A 353 3.85 4.83 21.00
N LYS A 354 4.34 4.13 19.96
CA LYS A 354 4.51 4.67 18.61
C LYS A 354 3.31 4.41 17.70
N ALA A 355 2.47 3.42 18.02
CA ALA A 355 1.36 2.98 17.17
C ALA A 355 -0.04 3.43 17.65
N PHE A 356 -0.24 3.65 18.96
CA PHE A 356 -1.58 3.95 19.48
C PHE A 356 -2.08 5.34 19.07
N GLY A 357 -3.20 5.38 18.33
CA GLY A 357 -3.90 6.62 17.98
C GLY A 357 -3.24 7.46 16.88
N ARG A 358 -2.14 6.99 16.28
CA ARG A 358 -1.43 7.65 15.18
C ARG A 358 -2.02 7.26 13.81
N ASP A 359 -1.68 8.05 12.79
CA ASP A 359 -2.04 7.76 11.39
C ASP A 359 -1.04 6.82 10.71
N ASP A 360 0.19 6.74 11.25
CA ASP A 360 1.27 5.91 10.74
C ASP A 360 1.54 4.71 11.67
N ASN A 361 1.94 3.59 11.08
CA ASN A 361 2.41 2.41 11.80
C ASN A 361 3.73 1.91 11.18
N GLU A 362 4.62 1.39 12.00
CA GLU A 362 5.92 0.86 11.58
C GLU A 362 5.97 -0.64 11.89
N ILE A 363 6.30 -1.45 10.90
CA ILE A 363 6.52 -2.89 11.06
C ILE A 363 8.01 -3.14 10.87
N ASN A 364 8.67 -3.69 11.88
CA ASN A 364 10.09 -4.03 11.79
C ASN A 364 10.26 -5.36 11.05
N MET A 365 10.89 -5.32 9.88
CA MET A 365 11.43 -6.53 9.26
C MET A 365 12.67 -6.98 10.03
N LYS A 366 12.74 -8.26 10.38
CA LYS A 366 13.94 -8.87 10.95
C LYS A 366 14.49 -9.91 9.99
N ILE A 367 15.82 -9.96 9.94
CA ILE A 367 16.59 -10.93 9.18
C ILE A 367 17.26 -11.82 10.21
N ASP A 368 17.16 -13.13 10.03
CA ASP A 368 17.87 -14.08 10.89
C ASP A 368 19.37 -13.91 10.65
N LEU A 369 20.14 -13.70 11.71
CA LEU A 369 21.60 -13.55 11.67
C LEU A 369 22.24 -14.62 12.53
N LYS A 370 23.11 -15.43 11.91
CA LYS A 370 23.91 -16.45 12.59
C LYS A 370 25.33 -15.92 12.77
N ILE A 371 25.77 -15.88 14.02
CA ILE A 371 27.15 -15.51 14.38
C ILE A 371 28.02 -16.76 14.25
N LEU A 372 28.92 -16.74 13.27
CA LEU A 372 29.86 -17.83 13.01
C LEU A 372 31.15 -17.66 13.81
N ASP A 373 31.58 -16.40 14.01
CA ASP A 373 32.70 -16.05 14.86
C ASP A 373 32.22 -15.38 16.17
N PRO A 374 32.42 -15.99 17.35
CA PRO A 374 31.96 -15.46 18.62
C PRO A 374 32.42 -14.03 18.93
N ARG A 375 33.55 -13.59 18.36
CA ARG A 375 34.12 -12.24 18.57
C ARG A 375 33.22 -11.12 18.03
N LEU A 376 32.22 -11.47 17.21
CA LEU A 376 31.26 -10.51 16.64
C LEU A 376 29.99 -10.29 17.44
N ARG A 377 29.76 -11.03 18.54
CA ARG A 377 28.58 -10.82 19.39
C ARG A 377 28.40 -9.39 19.85
N ASP A 378 29.51 -8.72 20.18
CA ASP A 378 29.50 -7.33 20.67
C ASP A 378 29.70 -6.30 19.55
N GLN A 379 29.76 -6.75 18.29
CA GLN A 379 30.10 -5.91 17.12
C GLN A 379 29.17 -6.16 15.93
N LEU A 380 27.92 -6.51 16.21
CA LEU A 380 26.93 -6.77 15.18
C LEU A 380 26.71 -5.53 14.27
N PRO A 381 26.44 -5.75 12.97
CA PRO A 381 26.09 -4.67 12.07
C PRO A 381 24.86 -3.91 12.58
N HIS A 382 24.91 -2.59 12.54
CA HIS A 382 23.80 -1.71 12.93
C HIS A 382 23.73 -0.50 12.02
N TYR A 383 22.54 0.09 11.90
CA TYR A 383 22.33 1.33 11.18
C TYR A 383 22.91 2.49 11.99
N ALA A 384 23.76 3.32 11.37
CA ALA A 384 24.44 4.42 12.06
C ALA A 384 23.48 5.56 12.46
N SER A 385 22.35 5.70 11.75
CA SER A 385 21.32 6.71 12.00
C SER A 385 19.95 6.24 11.48
N PRO A 386 18.84 6.87 11.88
CA PRO A 386 17.51 6.54 11.36
C PRO A 386 17.34 6.66 9.83
N GLY A 387 18.22 7.42 9.15
CA GLY A 387 18.22 7.56 7.70
C GLY A 387 19.26 6.68 6.98
N SER A 388 19.97 5.81 7.70
CA SER A 388 20.99 4.94 7.11
C SER A 388 20.34 3.73 6.43
N ALA A 389 20.70 3.49 5.17
CA ALA A 389 20.26 2.29 4.45
C ALA A 389 21.26 1.11 4.55
N GLY A 390 22.51 1.38 4.93
CA GLY A 390 23.59 0.39 5.00
C GLY A 390 23.95 -0.04 6.42
N LEU A 391 24.26 -1.32 6.57
CA LEU A 391 24.80 -1.95 7.78
C LEU A 391 26.29 -2.24 7.58
N ASP A 392 27.17 -1.68 8.42
CA ASP A 392 28.62 -1.88 8.28
C ASP A 392 29.01 -3.36 8.49
N LEU A 393 29.67 -3.96 7.49
CA LEU A 393 30.27 -5.29 7.57
C LEU A 393 31.77 -5.18 7.87
N ARG A 394 32.26 -6.06 8.74
CA ARG A 394 33.64 -6.05 9.24
C ARG A 394 34.44 -7.21 8.70
N ALA A 395 35.75 -7.01 8.57
CA ALA A 395 36.71 -8.02 8.17
C ALA A 395 37.04 -8.94 9.35
N CYS A 396 36.40 -10.11 9.43
CA CYS A 396 36.60 -11.07 10.52
C CYS A 396 37.89 -11.88 10.31
N LEU A 397 39.04 -11.22 10.49
CA LEU A 397 40.38 -11.77 10.30
C LEU A 397 41.06 -12.07 11.64
N ASP A 398 41.93 -13.08 11.68
CA ASP A 398 42.75 -13.37 12.86
C ASP A 398 44.00 -12.49 12.96
N ALA A 399 44.50 -12.00 11.83
CA ALA A 399 45.65 -11.13 11.73
C ALA A 399 45.45 -10.11 10.58
N PRO A 400 46.18 -8.98 10.58
CA PRO A 400 46.11 -8.01 9.49
C PRO A 400 46.40 -8.63 8.13
N LEU A 401 45.57 -8.29 7.13
CA LEU A 401 45.73 -8.75 5.75
C LEU A 401 46.28 -7.61 4.89
N THR A 402 47.45 -7.81 4.29
CA THR A 402 48.04 -6.84 3.36
C THR A 402 47.68 -7.19 1.92
N LEU A 403 47.11 -6.22 1.22
CA LEU A 403 46.76 -6.29 -0.20
C LEU A 403 47.71 -5.39 -1.00
N GLU A 404 48.55 -6.01 -1.82
CA GLU A 404 49.36 -5.28 -2.81
C GLU A 404 48.47 -4.69 -3.93
N PRO A 405 48.92 -3.64 -4.64
CA PRO A 405 48.22 -3.12 -5.81
C PRO A 405 47.83 -4.23 -6.80
N GLY A 406 46.57 -4.25 -7.21
CA GLY A 406 46.00 -5.27 -8.10
C GLY A 406 45.57 -6.57 -7.40
N ALA A 407 45.94 -6.80 -6.15
CA ALA A 407 45.62 -8.04 -5.44
C ALA A 407 44.14 -8.11 -5.02
N THR A 408 43.60 -9.32 -5.03
CA THR A 408 42.25 -9.64 -4.56
C THR A 408 42.31 -10.62 -3.40
N ALA A 409 41.38 -10.48 -2.45
CA ALA A 409 41.21 -11.45 -1.36
C ALA A 409 39.74 -11.60 -1.01
N LEU A 410 39.34 -12.83 -0.64
CA LEU A 410 38.02 -13.11 -0.14
C LEU A 410 38.04 -13.01 1.39
N VAL A 411 37.43 -11.96 1.93
CA VAL A 411 37.48 -11.63 3.36
C VAL A 411 36.19 -12.12 4.05
N PRO A 412 36.28 -12.98 5.08
CA PRO A 412 35.11 -13.44 5.81
C PRO A 412 34.53 -12.34 6.69
N THR A 413 33.22 -12.32 6.85
CA THR A 413 32.55 -11.42 7.80
C THR A 413 32.31 -12.06 9.16
N GLY A 414 32.47 -13.38 9.32
CA GLY A 414 32.10 -14.08 10.55
C GLY A 414 30.60 -14.15 10.83
N LEU A 415 29.77 -13.76 9.85
CA LEU A 415 28.31 -13.72 9.94
C LEU A 415 27.69 -14.47 8.77
N ALA A 416 26.54 -15.08 9.00
CA ALA A 416 25.61 -15.54 7.97
C ALA A 416 24.25 -14.90 8.22
N ILE A 417 23.47 -14.67 7.17
CA ILE A 417 22.11 -14.15 7.26
C ILE A 417 21.14 -15.08 6.54
N HIS A 418 19.86 -15.02 6.88
CA HIS A 418 18.79 -15.69 6.16
C HIS A 418 17.60 -14.72 6.07
N LEU A 419 17.28 -14.28 4.85
CA LEU A 419 16.20 -13.32 4.61
C LEU A 419 14.83 -13.99 4.68
N ASN A 420 14.74 -15.26 4.27
CA ASN A 420 13.54 -16.10 4.34
C ASN A 420 12.29 -15.52 3.63
N ASP A 421 12.49 -14.52 2.77
CA ASP A 421 11.46 -13.90 1.94
C ASP A 421 12.02 -13.67 0.53
N PRO A 422 11.50 -14.36 -0.50
CA PRO A 422 11.98 -14.24 -1.89
C PRO A 422 11.69 -12.87 -2.52
N GLY A 423 10.88 -12.02 -1.87
CA GLY A 423 10.68 -10.63 -2.28
C GLY A 423 11.84 -9.70 -1.94
N TYR A 424 12.86 -10.19 -1.24
CA TYR A 424 14.04 -9.41 -0.84
C TYR A 424 15.35 -10.12 -1.19
N ALA A 425 16.37 -9.30 -1.43
CA ALA A 425 17.77 -9.73 -1.48
C ALA A 425 18.62 -8.78 -0.63
N ALA A 426 19.85 -9.20 -0.29
CA ALA A 426 20.80 -8.31 0.36
C ALA A 426 21.99 -8.05 -0.57
N LEU A 427 22.41 -6.79 -0.64
CA LEU A 427 23.53 -6.32 -1.44
C LEU A 427 24.70 -5.97 -0.53
N ILE A 428 25.85 -6.59 -0.76
CA ILE A 428 27.13 -6.16 -0.21
C ILE A 428 27.69 -5.10 -1.16
N LEU A 429 27.82 -3.88 -0.66
CA LEU A 429 28.30 -2.72 -1.41
C LEU A 429 29.64 -2.23 -0.85
N PRO A 430 30.50 -1.63 -1.70
CA PRO A 430 31.73 -1.01 -1.24
C PRO A 430 31.41 0.19 -0.35
N ARG A 431 32.31 0.47 0.60
CA ARG A 431 32.30 1.74 1.32
C ARG A 431 32.97 2.81 0.47
N SER A 432 32.24 3.87 0.13
CA SER A 432 32.74 4.99 -0.70
C SER A 432 34.05 5.57 -0.19
N GLY A 433 34.21 5.70 1.14
CA GLY A 433 35.44 6.21 1.76
C GLY A 433 36.68 5.33 1.51
N LEU A 434 36.56 4.01 1.63
CA LEU A 434 37.66 3.07 1.36
C LEU A 434 38.01 3.04 -0.13
N GLY A 435 36.97 3.01 -0.97
CA GLY A 435 37.12 3.04 -2.42
C GLY A 435 37.81 4.30 -2.92
N HIS A 436 37.44 5.48 -2.39
CA HIS A 436 38.00 6.76 -2.81
C HIS A 436 39.39 7.03 -2.23
N LYS A 437 39.60 6.81 -0.93
CA LYS A 437 40.86 7.17 -0.24
C LYS A 437 41.99 6.17 -0.47
N HIS A 438 41.65 4.88 -0.57
CA HIS A 438 42.64 3.80 -0.57
C HIS A 438 42.55 2.89 -1.80
N GLY A 439 41.56 3.10 -2.68
CA GLY A 439 41.34 2.22 -3.83
C GLY A 439 40.84 0.82 -3.42
N ILE A 440 40.25 0.67 -2.24
CA ILE A 440 39.71 -0.63 -1.79
C ILE A 440 38.24 -0.74 -2.16
N VAL A 441 37.93 -1.67 -3.06
CA VAL A 441 36.58 -1.90 -3.59
C VAL A 441 36.22 -3.38 -3.54
N LEU A 442 34.99 -3.69 -3.94
CA LEU A 442 34.58 -5.07 -4.18
C LEU A 442 35.04 -5.52 -5.57
N GLY A 443 35.72 -6.67 -5.66
CA GLY A 443 36.17 -7.26 -6.93
C GLY A 443 35.02 -7.64 -7.87
N ASN A 444 33.84 -7.94 -7.30
CA ASN A 444 32.61 -8.22 -8.04
C ASN A 444 31.68 -7.00 -8.17
N LEU A 445 32.13 -5.80 -7.76
CA LEU A 445 31.37 -4.54 -7.67
C LEU A 445 30.22 -4.57 -6.65
N VAL A 446 29.34 -5.56 -6.72
CA VAL A 446 28.20 -5.79 -5.82
C VAL A 446 28.13 -7.28 -5.48
N GLY A 447 28.06 -7.62 -4.20
CA GLY A 447 27.73 -8.98 -3.76
C GLY A 447 26.23 -9.15 -3.60
N LEU A 448 25.59 -9.98 -4.44
CA LEU A 448 24.20 -10.37 -4.27
C LEU A 448 24.10 -11.54 -3.29
N ILE A 449 23.20 -11.43 -2.32
CA ILE A 449 22.84 -12.48 -1.37
C ILE A 449 21.36 -12.79 -1.57
N ASP A 450 21.07 -13.96 -2.13
CA ASP A 450 19.72 -14.44 -2.36
C ASP A 450 19.01 -14.79 -1.04
N SER A 451 17.67 -14.80 -1.07
CA SER A 451 16.86 -14.97 0.13
C SER A 451 17.04 -16.32 0.83
N ASP A 452 17.42 -17.34 0.07
CA ASP A 452 17.64 -18.72 0.51
C ASP A 452 19.11 -19.04 0.79
N TYR A 453 20.03 -18.10 0.55
CA TYR A 453 21.44 -18.28 0.91
C TYR A 453 21.62 -18.17 2.43
N GLN A 454 22.24 -19.19 3.03
CA GLN A 454 22.50 -19.28 4.48
C GLN A 454 23.99 -19.43 4.83
N GLY A 455 24.87 -19.31 3.82
CA GLY A 455 26.31 -19.40 4.00
C GLY A 455 26.91 -18.18 4.68
N GLN A 456 28.19 -18.26 5.02
CA GLN A 456 28.93 -17.09 5.52
C GLN A 456 28.95 -15.99 4.46
N LEU A 457 28.72 -14.75 4.88
CA LEU A 457 28.90 -13.60 4.01
C LEU A 457 30.39 -13.37 3.80
N MET A 458 30.80 -13.35 2.53
CA MET A 458 32.17 -13.14 2.10
C MET A 458 32.29 -11.84 1.31
N ILE A 459 33.36 -11.10 1.53
CA ILE A 459 33.64 -9.83 0.86
C ILE A 459 34.80 -10.03 -0.11
N SER A 460 34.51 -10.09 -1.41
CA SER A 460 35.53 -10.13 -2.45
C SER A 460 36.21 -8.77 -2.54
N THR A 461 37.34 -8.60 -1.86
CA THR A 461 38.05 -7.33 -1.74
C THR A 461 39.10 -7.20 -2.83
N TRP A 462 39.20 -6.03 -3.47
CA TRP A 462 40.19 -5.73 -4.49
C TRP A 462 40.88 -4.40 -4.18
N ASN A 463 42.22 -4.42 -4.19
CA ASN A 463 43.02 -3.20 -4.18
C ASN A 463 43.24 -2.71 -5.63
N ARG A 464 42.39 -1.79 -6.08
CA ARG A 464 42.56 -1.07 -7.37
C ARG A 464 43.45 0.17 -7.25
N GLY A 465 43.99 0.44 -6.07
CA GLY A 465 44.90 1.54 -5.80
C GLY A 465 46.31 1.28 -6.32
N GLN A 466 47.19 2.27 -6.16
CA GLN A 466 48.61 2.19 -6.53
C GLN A 466 49.53 1.91 -5.33
N THR A 467 48.96 1.86 -4.13
CA THR A 467 49.70 1.67 -2.87
C THR A 467 49.21 0.40 -2.18
N ARG A 468 50.10 -0.25 -1.43
CA ARG A 468 49.71 -1.32 -0.51
C ARG A 468 48.67 -0.83 0.51
N PHE A 469 47.77 -1.72 0.89
CA PHE A 469 46.77 -1.46 1.92
C PHE A 469 46.75 -2.61 2.91
N THR A 470 46.76 -2.30 4.21
CA THR A 470 46.67 -3.30 5.27
C THR A 470 45.32 -3.17 5.95
N LEU A 471 44.51 -4.20 5.85
CA LEU A 471 43.20 -4.32 6.47
C LEU A 471 43.36 -4.94 7.86
N ALA A 472 42.96 -4.22 8.91
CA ALA A 472 43.04 -4.72 10.27
C ALA A 472 41.89 -5.70 10.61
N PRO A 473 42.08 -6.62 11.57
CA PRO A 473 41.00 -7.40 12.14
C PRO A 473 39.83 -6.52 12.60
N PHE A 474 38.61 -6.94 12.25
CA PHE A 474 37.34 -6.29 12.57
C PHE A 474 37.17 -4.87 12.03
N GLU A 475 38.05 -4.44 11.13
CA GLU A 475 37.89 -3.16 10.43
C GLU A 475 36.67 -3.20 9.50
N ARG A 476 35.97 -2.07 9.41
CA ARG A 476 34.80 -1.92 8.55
C ARG A 476 35.25 -1.91 7.10
N LEU A 477 34.74 -2.85 6.31
CA LEU A 477 35.23 -3.12 4.96
C LEU A 477 34.16 -2.86 3.90
N ALA A 478 32.93 -3.33 4.14
CA ALA A 478 31.81 -3.21 3.23
C ALA A 478 30.55 -2.78 3.99
N GLN A 479 29.44 -2.63 3.29
CA GLN A 479 28.14 -2.40 3.89
C GLN A 479 27.09 -3.30 3.24
N LEU A 480 26.15 -3.80 4.04
CA LEU A 480 25.01 -4.59 3.60
C LEU A 480 23.79 -3.68 3.45
N VAL A 481 23.09 -3.76 2.33
CA VAL A 481 21.82 -3.06 2.08
C VAL A 481 20.77 -4.09 1.70
N VAL A 482 19.62 -4.08 2.37
CA VAL A 482 18.49 -4.96 2.04
C VAL A 482 17.62 -4.25 1.02
N VAL A 483 17.30 -4.92 -0.08
CA VAL A 483 16.53 -4.35 -1.19
C VAL A 483 15.36 -5.26 -1.57
N PRO A 484 14.20 -4.70 -1.95
CA PRO A 484 13.16 -5.48 -2.59
C PRO A 484 13.63 -5.96 -3.97
N VAL A 485 13.20 -7.16 -4.38
CA VAL A 485 13.49 -7.73 -5.70
C VAL A 485 12.20 -8.17 -6.40
N LEU A 486 12.19 -8.08 -7.73
CA LEU A 486 11.11 -8.59 -8.58
C LEU A 486 11.61 -9.83 -9.32
N GLN A 487 10.85 -10.92 -9.24
CA GLN A 487 11.07 -12.10 -10.07
C GLN A 487 10.28 -11.93 -11.37
N ALA A 488 10.97 -11.88 -12.50
CA ALA A 488 10.36 -11.74 -13.82
C ALA A 488 10.18 -13.11 -14.49
N GLU A 489 9.07 -13.26 -15.20
CA GLU A 489 8.87 -14.37 -16.14
C GLU A 489 9.32 -13.93 -17.54
N PHE A 490 10.01 -14.83 -18.25
CA PHE A 490 10.48 -14.57 -19.60
C PHE A 490 9.44 -15.04 -20.62
N ASN A 491 8.95 -14.13 -21.45
CA ASN A 491 8.22 -14.48 -22.66
C ASN A 491 9.22 -14.63 -23.81
N VAL A 492 9.51 -15.88 -24.22
CA VAL A 492 10.44 -16.15 -25.31
C VAL A 492 9.76 -15.83 -26.64
N VAL A 493 10.37 -14.95 -27.43
CA VAL A 493 9.90 -14.54 -28.76
C VAL A 493 11.01 -14.71 -29.79
N ASP A 494 10.67 -15.07 -31.02
CA ASP A 494 11.64 -15.19 -32.11
C ASP A 494 12.15 -13.82 -32.58
N GLU A 495 11.29 -12.80 -32.51
CA GLU A 495 11.61 -11.42 -32.86
C GLU A 495 11.02 -10.44 -31.84
N PHE A 496 11.80 -9.41 -31.48
CA PHE A 496 11.30 -8.26 -30.72
C PHE A 496 10.53 -7.30 -31.65
N ALA A 497 9.58 -6.55 -31.10
CA ALA A 497 8.95 -5.47 -31.85
C ALA A 497 9.99 -4.44 -32.33
N GLN A 498 9.86 -3.95 -33.56
CA GLN A 498 10.79 -2.97 -34.13
C GLN A 498 10.84 -1.71 -33.27
N SER A 499 12.04 -1.38 -32.80
CA SER A 499 12.34 -0.19 -32.02
C SER A 499 12.84 0.93 -32.93
N VAL A 500 12.50 2.19 -32.62
CA VAL A 500 13.02 3.38 -33.32
C VAL A 500 14.54 3.53 -33.12
N ARG A 501 15.11 2.93 -32.06
CA ARG A 501 16.56 2.79 -31.91
C ARG A 501 17.04 1.67 -32.83
N GLY A 502 17.83 2.03 -33.84
CA GLY A 502 18.45 1.09 -34.78
C GLY A 502 19.43 0.13 -34.11
N ALA A 503 19.91 -0.86 -34.87
CA ALA A 503 20.76 -1.97 -34.40
C ALA A 503 22.22 -1.59 -34.05
N GLY A 504 22.51 -0.31 -33.78
CA GLY A 504 23.83 0.13 -33.34
C GLY A 504 24.09 -0.33 -31.91
N GLY A 505 25.09 -1.19 -31.70
CA GLY A 505 25.46 -1.69 -30.39
C GLY A 505 25.90 -0.62 -29.38
N PHE A 506 25.82 -0.97 -28.10
CA PHE A 506 26.19 -0.18 -26.91
C PHE A 506 25.67 1.26 -26.89
N GLY A 507 24.39 1.41 -26.55
CA GLY A 507 23.87 2.65 -25.96
C GLY A 507 24.04 3.89 -26.82
N SER A 508 23.93 3.78 -28.15
CA SER A 508 23.89 4.96 -29.00
C SER A 508 22.56 5.70 -28.76
N THR A 509 22.67 6.78 -27.99
CA THR A 509 21.65 7.82 -27.77
C THR A 509 21.14 8.42 -29.07
#